data_AF-A0A8J8KNG4-F1
#
_entry.id   AF-A0A8J8KNG4-F1
#
_cell.length_a   1.000
_cell.length_b   1.000
_cell.length_c   1.000
_cell.angle_alpha   90.00
_cell.angle_beta   90.00
_cell.angle_gamma   90.00
#
_symmetry.space_group_name_H-M   'P 1'
#
loop_
_entity.id
_entity.type
_entity.pdbx_description
1 polymer ?
#
loop_
_entity_poly.entity_id
_entity_poly.type
_entity_poly.pdbx_seq_one_letter_code
_entity_poly.pdbx_strand_id
1 'polypeptide(L)'
;MFTAAGDFQPTTVTVRTKTGSGANGDIFAAAVDRDVFLEDSRRLVRNATGEQVVSEATLYADVADQAIFTTDSKVTLPGRTARVLLAKRHVIGDPDVDHLEVTLT
;
A
#
# COMPACT_ATOMS: atom_id res chain seq x y z
N MET A 1 -12.07 19.99 6.92
CA MET A 1 -13.24 19.16 6.55
C MET A 1 -13.24 19.11 5.02
N PHE A 2 -12.73 18.04 4.43
CA PHE A 2 -12.67 17.92 2.97
C PHE A 2 -14.06 17.54 2.45
N THR A 3 -14.72 18.45 1.75
CA THR A 3 -15.94 18.18 0.97
C THR A 3 -15.72 18.65 -0.45
N ALA A 4 -15.11 17.80 -1.26
CA ALA A 4 -15.18 17.85 -2.70
C ALA A 4 -15.71 16.49 -3.16
N ALA A 5 -17.04 16.36 -3.19
CA ALA A 5 -17.71 15.21 -3.77
C ALA A 5 -17.57 15.29 -5.29
N GLY A 6 -16.65 14.51 -5.87
CA GLY A 6 -16.56 14.41 -7.32
C GLY A 6 -15.37 13.64 -7.87
N ASP A 7 -14.14 13.95 -7.42
CA ASP A 7 -12.98 13.67 -8.28
C ASP A 7 -12.07 12.53 -7.81
N PHE A 8 -12.14 12.12 -6.54
CA PHE A 8 -11.32 11.02 -6.02
C PHE A 8 -12.10 10.26 -4.93
N GLN A 9 -12.44 8.99 -5.18
CA GLN A 9 -13.12 8.17 -4.18
C GLN A 9 -12.08 7.36 -3.38
N PRO A 10 -12.00 7.56 -2.05
CA PRO A 10 -11.18 6.69 -1.21
C PRO A 10 -11.73 5.26 -1.28
N THR A 11 -10.82 4.31 -1.44
CA THR A 11 -11.09 2.88 -1.42
C THR A 11 -10.59 2.32 -0.10
N THR A 12 -11.45 1.58 0.60
CA THR A 12 -11.02 0.87 1.81
C THR A 12 -10.27 -0.40 1.42
N VAL A 13 -9.07 -0.56 1.97
CA VAL A 13 -8.23 -1.76 1.81
C VAL A 13 -7.94 -2.37 3.16
N THR A 14 -7.84 -3.70 3.22
CA THR A 14 -7.49 -4.42 4.44
C THR A 14 -6.03 -4.84 4.38
N VAL A 15 -5.22 -4.31 5.29
CA VAL A 15 -3.78 -4.62 5.39
C VAL A 15 -3.53 -5.61 6.52
N ARG A 16 -2.71 -6.62 6.22
CA ARG A 16 -2.11 -7.51 7.22
C ARG A 16 -0.61 -7.31 7.16
N THR A 17 -0.08 -6.55 8.12
CA THR A 17 1.34 -6.20 8.18
C THR A 17 2.17 -7.44 8.47
N LYS A 18 3.21 -7.71 7.67
CA LYS A 18 4.15 -8.80 7.93
C LYS A 18 5.04 -8.40 9.11
N THR A 19 5.01 -9.19 10.18
CA THR A 19 5.80 -8.97 11.40
C THR A 19 7.01 -9.89 11.50
N GLY A 20 7.11 -10.88 10.61
CA GLY A 20 8.27 -11.78 10.53
C GLY A 20 8.04 -12.96 9.60
N SER A 21 8.98 -13.89 9.62
CA SER A 21 8.90 -15.17 8.91
C SER A 21 9.32 -16.28 9.88
N GLY A 22 8.55 -17.37 9.93
CA GLY A 22 8.80 -18.54 10.76
C GLY A 22 8.89 -19.83 9.94
N ALA A 23 9.15 -20.96 10.61
CA ALA A 23 9.28 -22.26 9.95
C ALA A 23 8.06 -22.69 9.13
N ASN A 24 6.87 -22.16 9.45
CA ASN A 24 5.61 -22.46 8.78
C ASN A 24 5.15 -21.34 7.81
N GLY A 25 6.00 -20.35 7.51
CA GLY A 25 5.70 -19.26 6.60
C GLY A 25 5.71 -17.87 7.25
N ASP A 26 5.22 -16.88 6.50
CA ASP A 26 5.12 -15.48 6.94
C ASP A 26 4.14 -15.31 8.11
N ILE A 27 4.53 -14.48 9.09
CA ILE A 27 3.71 -14.11 10.24
C ILE A 27 3.14 -12.72 10.00
N PHE A 28 1.83 -12.56 10.19
CA PHE A 28 1.13 -11.32 9.97
C PHE A 28 0.44 -10.82 11.25
N ALA A 29 0.40 -9.51 11.42
CA ALA A 29 -0.42 -8.84 12.43
C ALA A 29 -1.93 -8.99 12.14
N ALA A 30 -2.74 -8.55 13.11
CA ALA A 30 -4.18 -8.42 12.90
C ALA A 30 -4.49 -7.54 11.69
N ALA A 31 -5.59 -7.84 11.02
CA ALA A 31 -6.06 -7.07 9.87
C ALA A 31 -6.47 -5.66 10.31
N VAL A 32 -6.03 -4.66 9.56
CA VAL A 32 -6.37 -3.25 9.77
C VAL A 32 -6.89 -2.66 8.46
N ASP A 33 -8.04 -2.00 8.55
CA ASP A 33 -8.64 -1.31 7.40
C ASP A 33 -8.11 0.13 7.31
N ARG A 34 -7.83 0.55 6.08
CA ARG A 34 -7.37 1.90 5.75
C ARG A 34 -8.04 2.40 4.48
N ASP A 35 -8.45 3.67 4.53
CA ASP A 35 -8.95 4.38 3.37
C ASP A 35 -7.76 4.97 2.61
N VAL A 36 -7.64 4.58 1.34
CA VAL A 36 -6.52 4.96 0.48
C VAL A 36 -7.04 5.40 -0.88
N PHE A 37 -6.24 6.16 -1.61
CA PHE A 37 -6.49 6.34 -3.04
C PHE A 37 -5.82 5.22 -3.80
N LEU A 38 -6.58 4.49 -4.63
CA LEU A 38 -6.08 3.36 -5.40
C LEU A 38 -5.95 3.74 -6.87
N GLU A 39 -4.74 3.63 -7.39
CA GLU A 39 -4.45 3.69 -8.82
C GLU A 39 -4.14 2.27 -9.33
N ASP A 40 -5.11 1.64 -9.97
CA ASP A 40 -4.98 0.29 -10.54
C ASP A 40 -4.41 0.37 -11.97
N SER A 41 -3.11 0.67 -12.07
CA SER A 41 -2.37 0.76 -13.34
C SER A 41 -1.34 -0.38 -13.46
N ARG A 42 -1.48 -1.22 -14.49
CA ARG A 42 -0.55 -2.34 -14.74
C ARG A 42 0.78 -1.81 -15.29
N ARG A 43 1.87 -1.91 -14.51
CA ARG A 43 3.22 -1.48 -14.91
C ARG A 43 4.29 -2.47 -14.46
N LEU A 44 5.27 -2.76 -15.32
CA LEU A 44 6.46 -3.54 -14.94
C LEU A 44 7.35 -2.75 -13.95
N VAL A 45 7.67 -3.34 -12.80
CA VAL A 45 8.55 -2.77 -11.77
C VAL A 45 9.61 -3.80 -11.36
N ARG A 46 10.68 -3.36 -10.70
CA ARG A 46 11.71 -4.27 -10.15
C ARG A 46 11.56 -4.31 -8.63
N ASN A 47 11.54 -5.50 -8.04
CA ASN A 47 11.49 -5.65 -6.58
C ASN A 47 12.87 -5.36 -5.93
N ALA A 48 12.91 -5.31 -4.59
CA ALA A 48 14.14 -5.00 -3.84
C ALA A 48 15.29 -6.00 -4.06
N THR A 49 14.99 -7.19 -4.58
CA THR A 49 15.98 -8.23 -4.95
C THR A 49 16.36 -8.20 -6.44
N GLY A 50 15.85 -7.24 -7.22
CA GLY A 50 16.22 -7.01 -8.63
C GLY A 50 15.40 -7.80 -9.67
N GLU A 51 14.41 -8.56 -9.23
CA GLU A 51 13.52 -9.36 -10.09
C GLU A 51 12.48 -8.46 -10.77
N GLN A 52 12.14 -8.76 -12.03
CA GLN A 52 11.05 -8.07 -12.74
C GLN A 52 9.72 -8.61 -12.25
N VAL A 53 8.94 -7.76 -11.58
CA VAL A 53 7.60 -8.08 -11.10
C VAL A 53 6.64 -7.09 -11.77
N VAL A 54 5.54 -7.59 -12.33
CA VAL A 54 4.44 -6.71 -12.76
C VAL A 54 3.84 -6.11 -11.48
N SER A 55 3.89 -4.80 -11.31
CA SER A 55 3.02 -4.12 -10.33
C SER A 55 1.67 -3.93 -10.98
N GLU A 56 0.65 -4.46 -10.33
CA GLU A 56 -0.72 -4.25 -10.75
C GLU A 56 -1.36 -3.01 -10.11
N ALA A 57 -0.78 -2.34 -9.10
CA ALA A 57 -1.35 -1.10 -8.57
C ALA A 57 -0.39 -0.26 -7.72
N THR A 58 -0.71 1.03 -7.62
CA THR A 58 -0.16 1.97 -6.63
C THR A 58 -1.29 2.44 -5.72
N LEU A 59 -1.06 2.53 -4.42
CA LEU A 59 -1.96 3.23 -3.51
C LEU A 59 -1.28 4.42 -2.86
N TYR A 60 -2.08 5.42 -2.51
CA TYR A 60 -1.66 6.61 -1.79
C TYR A 60 -2.37 6.63 -0.43
N ALA A 61 -1.58 6.62 0.64
CA ALA A 61 -2.04 6.55 2.02
C ALA A 61 -1.45 7.69 2.87
N ASP A 62 -1.92 7.82 4.11
CA ASP A 62 -1.37 8.77 5.07
C ASP A 62 0.08 8.40 5.44
N VAL A 63 0.94 9.41 5.62
CA VAL A 63 2.35 9.23 6.01
C VAL A 63 2.48 8.49 7.35
N ALA A 64 1.51 8.65 8.26
CA ALA A 64 1.46 7.97 9.55
C ALA A 64 1.26 6.45 9.42
N ASP A 65 0.70 5.96 8.31
CA ASP A 65 0.48 4.52 8.08
C ASP A 65 1.73 3.79 7.58
N GLN A 66 2.89 4.45 7.50
CA GLN A 66 4.15 3.84 7.03
C GLN A 66 4.48 2.50 7.72
N ALA A 67 4.21 2.38 9.02
CA ALA A 67 4.49 1.16 9.78
C ALA A 67 3.56 -0.03 9.42
N ILE A 68 2.43 0.24 8.77
CA ILE A 68 1.44 -0.75 8.37
C ILE A 68 1.80 -1.35 7.01
N PHE A 69 2.31 -0.53 6.09
CA PHE A 69 2.68 -0.90 4.73
C PHE A 69 4.15 -1.33 4.60
N THR A 70 4.57 -2.32 5.39
CA THR A 70 5.92 -2.91 5.25
C THR A 70 5.99 -3.87 4.08
N THR A 71 7.18 -4.04 3.47
CA THR A 71 7.41 -4.99 2.37
C THR A 71 6.87 -6.40 2.67
N ASP A 72 6.31 -7.06 1.66
CA ASP A 72 5.61 -8.35 1.69
C ASP A 72 4.31 -8.40 2.49
N SER A 73 3.90 -7.31 3.14
CA SER A 73 2.59 -7.21 3.79
C SER A 73 1.48 -7.50 2.79
N LYS A 74 0.43 -8.20 3.25
CA LYS A 74 -0.71 -8.55 2.41
C LYS A 74 -1.71 -7.40 2.42
N VAL A 75 -2.10 -6.96 1.23
CA VAL A 75 -3.12 -5.93 1.04
C VAL A 75 -4.29 -6.56 0.29
N THR A 76 -5.46 -6.50 0.90
CA THR A 76 -6.71 -6.96 0.28
C THR A 76 -7.35 -5.76 -0.38
N LEU A 77 -7.37 -5.77 -1.71
CA LEU A 77 -8.02 -4.79 -2.57
C LEU A 77 -9.42 -5.31 -2.95
N PRO A 78 -10.31 -4.46 -3.51
CA PRO A 78 -11.56 -4.93 -4.10
C PRO A 78 -11.30 -6.02 -5.15
N GLY A 79 -11.72 -7.26 -4.87
CA GLY A 79 -11.65 -8.38 -5.81
C GLY A 79 -10.29 -9.10 -5.93
N ARG A 80 -9.20 -8.60 -5.32
CA ARG A 80 -7.90 -9.29 -5.34
C ARG A 80 -7.06 -9.04 -4.09
N THR A 81 -6.08 -9.90 -3.86
CA THR A 81 -5.03 -9.67 -2.84
C THR A 81 -3.71 -9.40 -3.54
N ALA A 82 -3.00 -8.41 -3.05
CA ALA A 82 -1.66 -8.03 -3.51
C ALA A 82 -0.67 -8.02 -2.34
N ARG A 83 0.61 -7.87 -2.65
CA ARG A 83 1.68 -7.69 -1.66
C ARG A 83 2.34 -6.34 -1.82
N VAL A 84 2.76 -5.75 -0.70
CA VAL A 84 3.56 -4.53 -0.71
C VAL A 84 4.95 -4.83 -1.27
N LEU A 85 5.32 -4.15 -2.35
CA LEU A 85 6.68 -4.19 -2.89
C LEU A 85 7.55 -3.11 -2.24
N LEU A 86 7.02 -1.89 -2.16
CA LEU A 86 7.70 -0.72 -1.64
C LEU A 86 6.69 0.26 -1.07
N ALA A 87 7.05 0.93 0.03
CA ALA A 87 6.34 2.09 0.56
C ALA A 87 7.33 3.25 0.66
N LYS A 88 7.02 4.38 0.02
CA LYS A 88 7.87 5.55 -0.06
C LYS A 88 7.13 6.79 0.42
N ARG A 89 7.80 7.57 1.27
CA ARG A 89 7.28 8.84 1.75
C ARG A 89 7.54 9.95 0.74
N HIS A 90 6.51 10.71 0.44
CA HIS A 90 6.56 11.95 -0.32
C HIS A 90 6.17 13.07 0.65
N VAL A 91 7.19 13.70 1.24
CA VAL A 91 7.03 14.70 2.29
C VAL A 91 7.76 15.97 1.88
N ILE A 92 7.03 17.06 1.69
CA ILE A 92 7.55 18.41 1.50
C ILE A 92 7.25 19.31 2.71
N GLY A 93 6.51 18.81 3.70
CA GLY A 93 6.13 19.52 4.91
C GLY A 93 4.77 20.23 4.81
N ASP A 94 3.97 19.87 3.81
CA ASP A 94 2.61 20.36 3.62
C ASP A 94 1.65 19.18 3.73
N PRO A 95 0.83 19.11 4.81
CA PRO A 95 -0.04 17.98 5.08
C PRO A 95 -1.12 17.75 4.00
N ASP A 96 -1.41 18.74 3.15
CA ASP A 96 -2.39 18.59 2.08
C ASP A 96 -1.82 17.82 0.87
N VAL A 97 -0.50 17.69 0.76
CA VAL A 97 0.18 16.98 -0.33
C VAL A 97 1.16 15.90 0.14
N ASP A 98 1.50 15.89 1.42
CA ASP A 98 2.34 14.87 2.03
C ASP A 98 1.59 13.52 2.03
N HIS A 99 2.18 12.49 1.44
CA HIS A 99 1.57 11.17 1.34
C HIS A 99 2.59 10.03 1.35
N LEU A 100 2.08 8.83 1.57
CA LEU A 100 2.80 7.57 1.39
C LEU A 100 2.38 6.95 0.07
N GLU A 101 3.31 6.80 -0.86
CA GLU A 101 3.13 6.05 -2.10
C GLU A 101 3.52 4.59 -1.87
N VAL A 102 2.61 3.65 -2.11
CA VAL A 102 2.84 2.22 -1.89
C VAL A 102 2.62 1.46 -3.19
N THR A 103 3.67 0.81 -3.67
CA THR A 103 3.62 -0.04 -4.86
C THR A 103 3.25 -1.46 -4.47
N LEU A 104 2.30 -2.06 -5.18
CA LEU A 104 1.81 -3.41 -4.95
C LEU A 104 2.18 -4.36 -6.10
N THR A 105 2.06 -5.66 -5.86
CA THR A 105 2.07 -6.67 -6.94
C THR A 105 0.78 -6.65 -7.74
#